data_AF-A0A6J0USR5-F1
#
_entry.id   AF-A0A6J0USR5-F1
#
_cell.length_a   1.000
_cell.length_b   1.000
_cell.length_c   1.000
_cell.angle_alpha   90.00
_cell.angle_beta   90.00
_cell.angle_gamma   90.00
#
_symmetry.space_group_name_H-M   'P 1'
#
loop_
_entity.id
_entity.type
_entity.pdbx_description
1 polymer ?
#
loop_
_entity_poly.entity_id
_entity_poly.type
_entity_poly.pdbx_seq_one_letter_code
_entity_poly.pdbx_strand_id
1 'polypeptide(L)'
;MTYLEGVQASGFGVLFPLPPLACAGCSATDERPAVAMEPDPKGCYVLSNLAEVVERVLGFLPTKALLRAACVCRLWRECSRRILRTQQSVAWVSAVESGPSDSHALVHALAEELEKVQVLPQTVLYVADAETFCGHEESRGHGQKKARRRNSKEIAAALEKLLPKRCQVLGLVAPGVVVTPIGSQSNRPLEIEEGEAGFALLFPKIDGVKIQTFHFFKDLKTRALDENQFAEAGLKNNPDLRVVLLFGENTWKPGATRFVHQIVNRLNEKSIVLAGGHVESFTSLMSENNARPAESCGVVGLAFSGAQIQSATVLLDQDVIDERTAEAAMQRLKAANIPEHNSLGFMFACVGRGYQYYKTKPNLEADAFRKFFPNVPLFGFFGNGEIGCDRIVTGNFILREYDTKDDLLHGYTTVMVLIHLGSSKTNQS
;
A
#
# COMPACT_ATOMS: atom_id res chain seq x y z
N MET A 1 -3.24 -44.95 -42.88
CA MET A 1 -4.29 -45.92 -43.23
C MET A 1 -5.29 -45.91 -42.07
N THR A 2 -6.57 -45.55 -42.17
CA THR A 2 -7.45 -45.12 -43.28
C THR A 2 -8.77 -44.68 -42.61
N TYR A 3 -9.27 -43.47 -42.93
CA TYR A 3 -10.69 -43.06 -43.16
C TYR A 3 -11.69 -43.03 -41.96
N LEU A 4 -12.24 -41.85 -41.59
CA LEU A 4 -13.44 -41.08 -42.11
C LEU A 4 -14.76 -41.64 -41.54
N GLU A 5 -15.74 -40.87 -41.02
CA GLU A 5 -16.50 -39.67 -41.48
C GLU A 5 -16.90 -38.78 -40.25
N GLY A 6 -17.31 -37.51 -40.28
CA GLY A 6 -17.75 -36.57 -41.32
C GLY A 6 -19.06 -35.88 -40.87
N VAL A 7 -19.12 -34.53 -40.80
CA VAL A 7 -20.27 -33.66 -41.23
C VAL A 7 -19.76 -32.22 -41.39
N GLN A 8 -20.12 -31.61 -42.53
CA GLN A 8 -19.77 -30.28 -43.08
C GLN A 8 -20.78 -29.17 -42.71
N ALA A 9 -20.35 -27.90 -42.88
CA ALA A 9 -20.97 -26.86 -43.74
C ALA A 9 -20.15 -25.55 -43.61
N SER A 10 -19.27 -25.18 -44.55
CA SER A 10 -19.48 -24.24 -45.70
C SER A 10 -19.77 -22.79 -45.30
N GLY A 11 -19.09 -21.72 -45.77
CA GLY A 11 -18.11 -21.57 -46.84
C GLY A 11 -17.51 -20.14 -46.93
N PHE A 12 -16.47 -20.04 -47.76
CA PHE A 12 -15.66 -18.91 -48.26
C PHE A 12 -16.48 -17.74 -48.86
N GLY A 13 -16.01 -16.52 -49.15
CA GLY A 13 -14.68 -15.88 -49.21
C GLY A 13 -14.86 -14.40 -49.64
N VAL A 14 -14.01 -13.46 -49.18
CA VAL A 14 -12.92 -12.77 -49.93
C VAL A 14 -13.30 -11.46 -50.68
N LEU A 15 -12.65 -10.37 -50.22
CA LEU A 15 -12.17 -9.11 -50.85
C LEU A 15 -13.11 -8.03 -51.50
N PHE A 16 -12.81 -6.78 -51.08
CA PHE A 16 -13.11 -5.41 -51.60
C PHE A 16 -13.01 -5.21 -53.15
N PRO A 17 -13.49 -4.10 -53.79
CA PRO A 17 -13.54 -2.69 -53.31
C PRO A 17 -14.72 -1.76 -53.74
N LEU A 18 -14.78 -0.55 -53.16
CA LEU A 18 -15.55 0.67 -53.57
C LEU A 18 -15.23 1.10 -55.04
N PRO A 19 -16.04 1.91 -55.79
CA PRO A 19 -16.59 3.24 -55.41
C PRO A 19 -17.96 3.60 -56.09
N PRO A 20 -18.26 4.88 -56.48
CA PRO A 20 -19.03 5.88 -55.74
C PRO A 20 -20.39 6.22 -56.40
N LEU A 21 -21.33 6.85 -55.67
CA LEU A 21 -22.53 7.41 -56.30
C LEU A 21 -22.75 8.86 -55.87
N ALA A 22 -22.73 9.72 -56.89
CA ALA A 22 -23.02 11.13 -56.86
C ALA A 22 -24.53 11.42 -56.90
N CYS A 23 -24.85 12.66 -56.52
CA CYS A 23 -26.13 13.35 -56.42
C CYS A 23 -27.18 13.08 -57.51
N ALA A 24 -28.46 13.04 -57.11
CA ALA A 24 -29.58 13.70 -57.79
C ALA A 24 -30.83 13.73 -56.87
N GLY A 25 -31.47 14.90 -56.74
CA GLY A 25 -32.87 15.01 -56.30
C GLY A 25 -33.16 16.03 -55.19
N CYS A 26 -33.37 17.29 -55.56
CA CYS A 26 -33.98 18.32 -54.71
C CYS A 26 -35.51 18.24 -54.70
N SER A 27 -36.14 18.34 -53.53
CA SER A 27 -37.36 19.11 -53.28
C SER A 27 -37.49 19.33 -51.76
N ALA A 28 -37.13 20.51 -51.26
CA ALA A 28 -37.99 21.67 -51.02
C ALA A 28 -38.69 21.62 -49.63
N THR A 29 -38.25 22.59 -48.81
CA THR A 29 -38.92 23.24 -47.66
C THR A 29 -39.13 22.46 -46.36
N ASP A 30 -38.17 22.59 -45.43
CA ASP A 30 -38.44 23.04 -44.05
C ASP A 30 -37.11 23.53 -43.42
N GLU A 31 -36.69 24.76 -43.73
CA GLU A 31 -35.60 25.41 -43.00
C GLU A 31 -36.10 25.83 -41.61
N ARG A 32 -35.94 24.95 -40.62
CA ARG A 32 -35.79 25.40 -39.24
C ARG A 32 -34.34 25.80 -39.05
N PRO A 33 -34.03 27.05 -38.66
CA PRO A 33 -32.66 27.39 -38.34
C PRO A 33 -32.25 26.56 -37.13
N ALA A 34 -31.19 25.77 -37.29
CA ALA A 34 -30.47 25.21 -36.16
C ALA A 34 -30.01 26.40 -35.32
N VAL A 35 -30.68 26.61 -34.17
CA VAL A 35 -30.26 27.62 -33.19
C VAL A 35 -28.88 27.17 -32.73
N ALA A 36 -27.84 27.83 -33.25
CA ALA A 36 -26.55 27.85 -32.61
C ALA A 36 -26.80 28.44 -31.22
N MET A 37 -26.77 27.57 -30.21
CA MET A 37 -26.91 27.97 -28.82
C MET A 37 -25.64 28.74 -28.46
N GLU A 38 -25.65 30.05 -28.72
CA GLU A 38 -24.70 31.01 -28.15
C GLU A 38 -24.66 30.75 -26.64
N PRO A 39 -23.51 30.36 -26.06
CA PRO A 39 -23.43 30.11 -24.63
C PRO A 39 -23.75 31.41 -23.91
N ASP A 40 -24.86 31.45 -23.15
CA ASP A 40 -25.24 32.64 -22.38
C ASP A 40 -24.07 33.02 -21.47
N PRO A 41 -23.40 34.17 -21.71
CA PRO A 41 -22.24 34.59 -20.94
C PRO A 41 -22.59 34.79 -19.46
N LYS A 42 -23.86 35.08 -19.14
CA LYS A 42 -24.34 35.19 -17.76
C LYS A 42 -24.42 33.82 -17.08
N GLY A 43 -24.86 32.78 -17.78
CA GLY A 43 -24.88 31.41 -17.28
C GLY A 43 -23.48 30.89 -16.95
N CYS A 44 -22.51 31.10 -17.85
CA CYS A 44 -21.10 30.75 -17.60
C CYS A 44 -20.50 31.53 -16.42
N TYR A 45 -20.89 32.80 -16.25
CA TYR A 45 -20.43 33.65 -15.15
C TYR A 45 -20.96 33.19 -13.78
N VAL A 46 -22.21 32.71 -13.69
CA VAL A 46 -22.79 32.19 -12.44
C VAL A 46 -22.14 30.85 -12.06
N LEU A 47 -21.97 29.93 -13.02
CA LEU A 47 -21.34 28.63 -12.79
C LEU A 47 -19.88 28.75 -12.32
N SER A 48 -19.20 29.83 -12.70
CA SER A 48 -17.78 30.06 -12.39
C SER A 48 -17.52 30.87 -11.11
N ASN A 49 -18.56 31.51 -10.54
CA ASN A 49 -18.43 32.40 -9.38
C ASN A 49 -19.17 31.92 -8.12
N LEU A 50 -20.06 30.92 -8.23
CA LEU A 50 -20.68 30.31 -7.06
C LEU A 50 -19.74 29.25 -6.47
N ALA A 51 -19.23 29.49 -5.26
CA ALA A 51 -18.27 28.60 -4.60
C ALA A 51 -18.75 27.15 -4.52
N GLU A 52 -20.03 26.94 -4.25
CA GLU A 52 -20.63 25.61 -4.12
C GLU A 52 -20.64 24.84 -5.45
N VAL A 53 -20.95 25.52 -6.56
CA VAL A 53 -20.91 24.91 -7.90
C VAL A 53 -19.47 24.58 -8.29
N VAL A 54 -18.54 25.52 -8.09
CA VAL A 54 -17.11 25.29 -8.34
C VAL A 54 -16.59 24.13 -7.51
N GLU A 55 -16.90 24.08 -6.22
CA GLU A 55 -16.46 23.01 -5.32
C GLU A 55 -17.02 21.64 -5.75
N ARG A 56 -18.29 21.59 -6.19
CA ARG A 56 -18.90 20.35 -6.69
C ARG A 56 -18.26 19.87 -7.99
N VAL A 57 -18.00 20.78 -8.93
CA VAL A 57 -17.35 20.45 -10.21
C VAL A 57 -15.91 19.99 -9.98
N LEU A 58 -15.15 20.73 -9.18
CA LEU A 58 -13.77 20.39 -8.85
C LEU A 58 -13.69 19.10 -8.02
N GLY A 59 -14.72 18.77 -7.23
CA GLY A 59 -14.77 17.55 -6.42
C GLY A 59 -14.65 16.25 -7.21
N PHE A 60 -14.94 16.26 -8.52
CA PHE A 60 -14.76 15.11 -9.41
C PHE A 60 -13.33 14.97 -9.96
N LEU A 61 -12.48 15.97 -9.75
CA LEU A 61 -11.15 16.00 -10.36
C LEU A 61 -10.11 15.24 -9.51
N PRO A 62 -9.18 14.51 -10.15
CA PRO A 62 -8.01 13.96 -9.48
C PRO A 62 -7.14 15.06 -8.85
N THR A 63 -6.32 14.68 -7.88
CA THR A 63 -5.46 15.59 -7.12
C THR A 63 -4.53 16.42 -8.03
N LYS A 64 -3.94 15.81 -9.07
CA LYS A 64 -3.09 16.54 -10.04
C LYS A 64 -3.86 17.64 -10.77
N ALA A 65 -5.10 17.35 -11.19
CA ALA A 65 -5.97 18.32 -11.84
C ALA A 65 -6.43 19.42 -10.87
N LEU A 66 -6.75 19.07 -9.62
CA LEU A 66 -7.06 20.04 -8.55
C LEU A 66 -5.91 21.01 -8.27
N LEU A 67 -4.67 20.52 -8.24
CA LEU A 67 -3.49 21.37 -8.06
C LEU A 67 -3.32 22.35 -9.22
N ARG A 68 -3.63 21.95 -10.46
CA ARG A 68 -3.64 22.83 -11.62
C ARG A 68 -4.80 23.83 -11.56
N ALA A 69 -6.00 23.39 -11.19
CA ALA A 69 -7.19 24.22 -11.01
C ALA A 69 -6.96 25.32 -9.95
N ALA A 70 -6.21 25.02 -8.90
CA ALA A 70 -5.86 25.98 -7.85
C ALA A 70 -5.01 27.18 -8.34
N CYS A 71 -4.47 27.12 -9.56
CA CYS A 71 -3.72 28.20 -10.18
C CYS A 71 -4.58 29.17 -11.00
N VAL A 72 -5.85 28.86 -11.27
CA VAL A 72 -6.72 29.65 -12.18
C VAL A 72 -7.12 30.99 -11.55
N CYS A 73 -7.78 30.97 -10.38
CA CYS A 73 -8.20 32.18 -9.68
C CYS A 73 -8.27 31.95 -8.16
N ARG A 74 -8.57 33.00 -7.37
CA ARG A 74 -8.67 32.88 -5.90
C ARG A 74 -9.77 31.91 -5.46
N LEU A 75 -10.95 31.98 -6.08
CA LEU A 75 -12.07 31.09 -5.75
C LEU A 75 -11.70 29.62 -5.97
N TRP A 76 -11.17 29.29 -7.15
CA TRP A 76 -10.77 27.92 -7.49
C TRP A 76 -9.64 27.40 -6.59
N ARG A 77 -8.71 28.28 -6.21
CA ARG A 77 -7.66 27.96 -5.24
C ARG A 77 -8.23 27.58 -3.88
N GLU A 78 -9.21 28.34 -3.39
CA GLU A 78 -9.84 28.08 -2.09
C GLU A 78 -10.68 26.80 -2.13
N CYS A 79 -11.54 26.62 -3.13
CA CYS A 79 -12.32 25.40 -3.32
C CYS A 79 -11.42 24.16 -3.46
N SER A 80 -10.40 24.21 -4.32
CA SER A 80 -9.45 23.10 -4.47
C SER A 80 -8.76 22.74 -3.16
N ARG A 81 -8.34 23.74 -2.38
CA ARG A 81 -7.70 23.51 -1.07
C ARG A 81 -8.67 22.93 -0.03
N ARG A 82 -9.96 23.26 -0.08
CA ARG A 82 -10.98 22.65 0.78
C ARG A 82 -11.18 21.18 0.41
N ILE A 83 -11.35 20.87 -0.87
CA ILE A 83 -11.49 19.49 -1.37
C ILE A 83 -10.27 18.64 -0.98
N LEU A 84 -9.05 19.14 -1.20
CA LEU A 84 -7.82 18.43 -0.83
C LEU A 84 -7.71 18.16 0.69
N ARG A 85 -8.38 18.97 1.53
CA ARG A 85 -8.40 18.75 2.99
C ARG A 85 -9.47 17.74 3.43
N THR A 86 -10.53 17.57 2.66
CA THR A 86 -11.57 16.57 2.95
C THR A 86 -11.17 15.17 2.48
N GLN A 87 -10.26 15.08 1.51
CA GLN A 87 -9.66 13.83 1.00
C GLN A 87 -8.67 13.21 2.01
N GLN A 88 -9.20 12.59 3.06
CA GLN A 88 -8.43 11.98 4.15
C GLN A 88 -8.44 10.44 4.14
N SER A 89 -9.04 9.81 3.12
CA SER A 89 -9.00 8.36 2.96
C SER A 89 -7.66 7.90 2.40
N VAL A 90 -7.15 6.79 2.92
CA VAL A 90 -5.95 6.15 2.36
C VAL A 90 -6.29 5.57 0.99
N ALA A 91 -5.46 5.86 0.00
CA ALA A 91 -5.53 5.22 -1.31
C ALA A 91 -4.37 4.23 -1.46
N TRP A 92 -4.47 3.33 -2.43
CA TRP A 92 -3.37 2.42 -2.74
C TRP A 92 -3.30 2.13 -4.23
N VAL A 93 -2.13 1.69 -4.65
CA VAL A 93 -1.86 1.14 -5.96
C VAL A 93 -1.30 -0.26 -5.77
N SER A 94 -1.68 -1.19 -6.65
CA SER A 94 -1.15 -2.56 -6.64
C SER A 94 -0.86 -3.04 -8.05
N ALA A 95 0.12 -3.92 -8.16
CA ALA A 95 0.53 -4.62 -9.36
C ALA A 95 0.69 -6.11 -9.01
N VAL A 96 0.08 -6.98 -9.80
CA VAL A 96 0.01 -8.45 -9.59
C VAL A 96 0.34 -9.22 -10.89
N GLU A 97 0.72 -8.50 -11.94
CA GLU A 97 1.00 -9.05 -13.26
C GLU A 97 2.35 -8.55 -13.76
N SER A 98 3.01 -9.36 -14.59
CA SER A 98 4.32 -9.04 -15.13
C SER A 98 4.28 -7.78 -15.98
N GLY A 99 5.16 -6.84 -15.66
CA GLY A 99 5.30 -5.58 -16.40
C GLY A 99 6.00 -5.78 -17.75
N PRO A 100 6.13 -4.70 -18.55
CA PRO A 100 7.09 -4.68 -19.66
C PRO A 100 8.48 -5.05 -19.14
N SER A 101 9.28 -5.77 -19.95
CA SER A 101 10.59 -6.33 -19.56
C SER A 101 11.63 -5.31 -19.04
N ASP A 102 11.36 -4.01 -19.13
CA ASP A 102 12.31 -2.92 -18.86
C ASP A 102 12.14 -2.29 -17.47
N SER A 103 11.03 -2.55 -16.74
CA SER A 103 10.85 -2.03 -15.38
C SER A 103 9.80 -2.77 -14.56
N HIS A 104 9.92 -2.71 -13.22
CA HIS A 104 8.99 -3.38 -12.31
C HIS A 104 7.55 -2.86 -12.49
N ALA A 105 6.55 -3.74 -12.53
CA ALA A 105 5.14 -3.48 -12.81
C ALA A 105 4.55 -2.39 -11.90
N LEU A 106 4.93 -2.39 -10.61
CA LEU A 106 4.55 -1.33 -9.67
C LEU A 106 4.92 0.09 -10.14
N VAL A 107 6.02 0.28 -10.87
CA VAL A 107 6.42 1.60 -11.42
C VAL A 107 5.37 2.09 -12.41
N HIS A 108 4.97 1.21 -13.33
CA HIS A 108 3.96 1.52 -14.35
C HIS A 108 2.59 1.73 -13.71
N ALA A 109 2.16 0.81 -12.85
CA ALA A 109 0.89 0.92 -12.14
C ALA A 109 0.81 2.23 -11.34
N LEU A 110 1.89 2.60 -10.62
CA LEU A 110 1.93 3.84 -9.86
C LEU A 110 1.86 5.08 -10.77
N ALA A 111 2.56 5.07 -11.91
CA ALA A 111 2.54 6.19 -12.85
C ALA A 111 1.12 6.44 -13.41
N GLU A 112 0.41 5.37 -13.78
CA GLU A 112 -0.95 5.45 -14.31
C GLU A 112 -1.97 5.86 -13.24
N GLU A 113 -1.90 5.26 -12.06
CA GLU A 113 -2.90 5.47 -11.01
C GLU A 113 -2.74 6.80 -10.28
N LEU A 114 -1.53 7.35 -10.22
CA LEU A 114 -1.31 8.71 -9.71
C LEU A 114 -1.95 9.80 -10.59
N GLU A 115 -2.34 9.51 -11.83
CA GLU A 115 -3.14 10.45 -12.64
C GLU A 115 -4.62 10.46 -12.23
N LYS A 116 -5.11 9.38 -11.62
CA LYS A 116 -6.53 9.17 -11.26
C LYS A 116 -6.79 9.42 -9.78
N VAL A 117 -5.76 9.36 -8.95
CA VAL A 117 -5.89 9.43 -7.49
C VAL A 117 -6.50 10.75 -7.01
N GLN A 118 -7.40 10.65 -6.05
CA GLN A 118 -8.06 11.76 -5.36
C GLN A 118 -7.48 11.97 -3.96
N VAL A 119 -6.19 11.67 -3.76
CA VAL A 119 -5.51 11.91 -2.50
C VAL A 119 -4.15 12.54 -2.74
N LEU A 120 -3.78 13.51 -1.90
CA LEU A 120 -2.44 14.07 -1.87
C LEU A 120 -1.59 13.33 -0.82
N PRO A 121 -0.72 12.39 -1.23
CA PRO A 121 0.08 11.63 -0.27
C PRO A 121 1.08 12.54 0.48
N GLN A 122 1.13 12.37 1.79
CA GLN A 122 2.16 12.92 2.67
C GLN A 122 3.15 11.86 3.11
N THR A 123 2.70 10.61 3.24
CA THR A 123 3.55 9.46 3.52
C THR A 123 3.19 8.33 2.56
N VAL A 124 4.20 7.63 2.06
CA VAL A 124 4.02 6.45 1.20
C VAL A 124 4.79 5.28 1.79
N LEU A 125 4.10 4.14 1.92
CA LEU A 125 4.73 2.84 2.15
C LEU A 125 4.57 2.03 0.88
N TYR A 126 5.66 1.58 0.28
CA TYR A 126 5.59 0.61 -0.81
C TYR A 126 6.35 -0.66 -0.47
N VAL A 127 5.83 -1.77 -0.97
CA VAL A 127 6.43 -3.10 -0.87
C VAL A 127 6.43 -3.72 -2.25
N ALA A 128 7.56 -4.31 -2.64
CA ALA A 128 7.73 -5.02 -3.90
C ALA A 128 8.39 -6.38 -3.66
N ASP A 129 8.15 -7.33 -4.56
CA ASP A 129 8.81 -8.63 -4.54
C ASP A 129 10.31 -8.50 -4.78
N ALA A 130 11.10 -9.43 -4.25
CA ALA A 130 12.55 -9.36 -4.36
C ALA A 130 13.09 -9.82 -5.73
N GLU A 131 12.43 -10.80 -6.33
CA GLU A 131 12.93 -11.49 -7.53
C GLU A 131 13.05 -10.54 -8.72
N THR A 132 12.00 -9.76 -8.97
CA THR A 132 11.95 -8.81 -10.08
C THR A 132 12.57 -7.46 -9.71
N PHE A 133 12.39 -7.00 -8.47
CA PHE A 133 12.91 -5.70 -8.03
C PHE A 133 14.44 -5.67 -7.93
N CYS A 134 15.10 -6.82 -7.72
CA CYS A 134 16.56 -6.91 -7.70
C CYS A 134 17.18 -7.40 -9.03
N GLY A 135 16.36 -7.81 -10.01
CA GLY A 135 16.75 -8.28 -11.34
C GLY A 135 17.16 -9.77 -11.38
N HIS A 136 16.51 -10.53 -12.26
CA HIS A 136 16.81 -11.93 -12.54
C HIS A 136 17.83 -12.06 -13.68
N GLU A 137 19.08 -12.41 -13.36
CA GLU A 137 19.95 -13.12 -14.30
C GLU A 137 20.49 -14.39 -13.63
N GLU A 138 20.32 -15.52 -14.32
CA GLU A 138 20.71 -16.84 -13.88
C GLU A 138 22.24 -16.93 -13.66
N SER A 139 22.56 -17.47 -12.49
CA SER A 139 23.87 -17.72 -11.89
C SER A 139 24.99 -18.20 -12.84
N ARG A 140 26.01 -17.35 -13.07
CA ARG A 140 27.45 -17.76 -13.22
C ARG A 140 28.42 -16.62 -12.87
N GLY A 141 28.73 -16.38 -11.59
CA GLY A 141 29.98 -15.68 -11.22
C GLY A 141 29.99 -14.83 -9.94
N HIS A 142 31.13 -14.85 -9.24
CA HIS A 142 31.40 -14.18 -7.94
C HIS A 142 31.39 -12.63 -7.95
N GLY A 143 30.94 -11.98 -9.04
CA GLY A 143 30.93 -10.52 -9.23
C GLY A 143 29.56 -9.81 -9.14
N GLN A 144 28.45 -10.53 -9.06
CA GLN A 144 27.11 -10.00 -9.38
C GLN A 144 26.34 -9.32 -8.23
N LYS A 145 26.73 -9.48 -6.96
CA LYS A 145 26.05 -8.81 -5.81
C LYS A 145 26.01 -7.28 -5.94
N LYS A 146 27.02 -6.69 -6.58
CA LYS A 146 27.08 -5.24 -6.84
C LYS A 146 26.12 -4.80 -7.96
N ALA A 147 25.86 -5.65 -8.96
CA ALA A 147 24.97 -5.37 -10.09
C ALA A 147 23.49 -5.44 -9.67
N ARG A 148 23.07 -6.47 -8.93
CA ARG A 148 21.69 -6.61 -8.41
C ARG A 148 21.25 -5.40 -7.57
N ARG A 149 22.12 -4.94 -6.67
CA ARG A 149 21.89 -3.73 -5.85
C ARG A 149 21.80 -2.43 -6.64
N ARG A 150 22.28 -2.40 -7.89
CA ARG A 150 22.22 -1.21 -8.74
C ARG A 150 20.84 -1.10 -9.40
N ASN A 151 20.29 -2.22 -9.86
CA ASN A 151 18.94 -2.29 -10.44
C ASN A 151 17.85 -1.88 -9.43
N SER A 152 17.89 -2.41 -8.20
CA SER A 152 16.90 -2.08 -7.17
C SER A 152 16.92 -0.60 -6.77
N LYS A 153 18.08 0.06 -6.78
CA LYS A 153 18.17 1.51 -6.55
C LYS A 153 17.58 2.32 -7.71
N GLU A 154 17.74 1.87 -8.94
CA GLU A 154 17.20 2.53 -10.12
C GLU A 154 15.67 2.43 -10.15
N ILE A 155 15.11 1.26 -9.84
CA ILE A 155 13.66 1.06 -9.70
C ILE A 155 13.09 1.88 -8.55
N ALA A 156 13.75 1.87 -7.38
CA ALA A 156 13.35 2.69 -6.24
C ALA A 156 13.36 4.20 -6.58
N ALA A 157 14.40 4.68 -7.27
CA ALA A 157 14.48 6.06 -7.72
C ALA A 157 13.39 6.39 -8.76
N ALA A 158 13.03 5.45 -9.63
CA ALA A 158 11.92 5.61 -10.57
C ALA A 158 10.58 5.77 -9.84
N LEU A 159 10.30 4.92 -8.84
CA LEU A 159 9.11 5.04 -7.98
C LEU A 159 9.07 6.38 -7.24
N GLU A 160 10.15 6.74 -6.56
CA GLU A 160 10.20 7.95 -5.74
C GLU A 160 10.09 9.23 -6.57
N LYS A 161 10.58 9.22 -7.83
CA LYS A 161 10.45 10.35 -8.75
C LYS A 161 9.00 10.65 -9.16
N LEU A 162 8.11 9.66 -9.08
CA LEU A 162 6.68 9.84 -9.37
C LEU A 162 5.95 10.54 -8.21
N LEU A 163 6.50 10.48 -6.99
CA LEU A 163 5.86 10.96 -5.78
C LEU A 163 6.13 12.46 -5.54
N PRO A 164 5.27 13.16 -4.76
CA PRO A 164 5.52 14.55 -4.41
C PRO A 164 6.83 14.75 -3.63
N LYS A 165 7.62 15.77 -3.96
CA LYS A 165 8.93 16.06 -3.34
C LYS A 165 8.96 16.17 -1.81
N ARG A 166 7.83 16.47 -1.17
CA ARG A 166 7.71 16.60 0.30
C ARG A 166 7.11 15.36 0.97
N CYS A 167 6.88 14.30 0.20
CA CYS A 167 6.35 13.05 0.71
C CYS A 167 7.43 12.30 1.48
N GLN A 168 7.11 11.81 2.68
CA GLN A 168 7.92 10.79 3.34
C GLN A 168 7.71 9.47 2.62
N VAL A 169 8.79 8.76 2.29
CA VAL A 169 8.68 7.48 1.57
C VAL A 169 9.39 6.41 2.37
N LEU A 170 8.77 5.24 2.47
CA LEU A 170 9.35 4.04 3.02
C LEU A 170 9.16 2.92 2.00
N GLY A 171 10.27 2.40 1.49
CA GLY A 171 10.28 1.33 0.50
C GLY A 171 10.88 0.05 1.08
N LEU A 172 10.16 -1.05 0.91
CA LEU A 172 10.55 -2.37 1.37
C LEU A 172 10.59 -3.34 0.19
N VAL A 173 11.54 -4.27 0.24
CA VAL A 173 11.63 -5.39 -0.70
C VAL A 173 11.52 -6.67 0.10
N ALA A 174 10.57 -7.53 -0.26
CA ALA A 174 10.26 -8.76 0.46
C ALA A 174 10.18 -9.96 -0.51
N PRO A 175 10.45 -11.19 -0.04
CA PRO A 175 10.32 -12.40 -0.84
C PRO A 175 8.98 -12.56 -1.56
N GLY A 176 7.87 -12.29 -0.87
CA GLY A 176 6.52 -12.33 -1.44
C GLY A 176 5.65 -11.20 -0.89
N VAL A 177 4.52 -10.93 -1.55
CA VAL A 177 3.65 -9.77 -1.27
C VAL A 177 2.22 -10.24 -0.99
N VAL A 178 1.59 -9.62 0.00
CA VAL A 178 0.14 -9.73 0.23
C VAL A 178 -0.50 -8.41 -0.17
N VAL A 179 -1.53 -8.46 -1.03
CA VAL A 179 -2.09 -7.23 -1.60
C VAL A 179 -3.57 -7.33 -1.92
N THR A 180 -4.28 -6.24 -1.71
CA THR A 180 -5.62 -6.04 -2.25
C THR A 180 -5.54 -5.37 -3.63
N PRO A 181 -6.04 -6.01 -4.70
CA PRO A 181 -6.06 -5.43 -6.05
C PRO A 181 -6.78 -4.08 -6.08
N ILE A 182 -6.29 -3.16 -6.92
CA ILE A 182 -6.87 -1.82 -7.07
C ILE A 182 -8.33 -1.89 -7.55
N GLY A 183 -9.11 -0.86 -7.22
CA GLY A 183 -10.50 -0.71 -7.66
C GLY A 183 -11.45 -0.64 -6.47
N SER A 184 -11.62 -1.75 -5.74
CA SER A 184 -12.50 -1.81 -4.56
C SER A 184 -11.76 -2.34 -3.34
N GLN A 185 -12.02 -1.74 -2.17
CA GLN A 185 -11.57 -2.25 -0.87
C GLN A 185 -12.09 -3.67 -0.57
N SER A 186 -13.16 -4.08 -1.24
CA SER A 186 -13.76 -5.41 -1.14
C SER A 186 -13.24 -6.39 -2.20
N ASN A 187 -12.23 -6.03 -3.00
CA ASN A 187 -11.55 -6.97 -3.90
C ASN A 187 -10.78 -8.02 -3.10
N ARG A 188 -10.90 -9.30 -3.44
CA ARG A 188 -10.26 -10.40 -2.70
C ARG A 188 -8.74 -10.16 -2.60
N PRO A 189 -8.14 -10.19 -1.39
CA PRO A 189 -6.70 -10.05 -1.25
C PRO A 189 -5.98 -11.28 -1.80
N LEU A 190 -4.75 -11.08 -2.25
CA LEU A 190 -3.92 -12.10 -2.89
C LEU A 190 -2.59 -12.24 -2.15
N GLU A 191 -2.25 -13.47 -1.78
CA GLU A 191 -0.95 -13.93 -1.32
C GLU A 191 -0.13 -14.33 -2.56
N ILE A 192 0.88 -13.51 -2.89
CA ILE A 192 1.76 -13.72 -4.05
C ILE A 192 3.13 -14.09 -3.49
N GLU A 193 3.35 -15.39 -3.34
CA GLU A 193 4.60 -15.95 -2.79
C GLU A 193 5.73 -15.98 -3.84
N GLU A 194 5.38 -16.12 -5.12
CA GLU A 194 6.29 -16.15 -6.26
C GLU A 194 5.75 -15.25 -7.38
N GLY A 195 6.64 -14.61 -8.13
CA GLY A 195 6.30 -13.75 -9.26
C GLY A 195 6.27 -12.25 -8.95
N GLU A 196 6.03 -11.46 -10.00
CA GLU A 196 6.09 -10.00 -9.95
C GLU A 196 4.87 -9.40 -9.24
N ALA A 197 5.10 -8.72 -8.12
CA ALA A 197 4.06 -8.09 -7.35
C ALA A 197 4.54 -6.90 -6.52
N GLY A 198 3.65 -5.96 -6.29
CA GLY A 198 3.90 -4.89 -5.35
C GLY A 198 2.70 -4.02 -5.08
N PHE A 199 2.81 -3.20 -4.04
CA PHE A 199 1.83 -2.18 -3.74
C PHE A 199 2.46 -0.91 -3.18
N ALA A 200 1.71 0.19 -3.26
CA ALA A 200 2.03 1.46 -2.62
C ALA A 200 0.79 1.98 -1.88
N LEU A 201 0.89 2.13 -0.56
CA LEU A 201 -0.08 2.82 0.27
C LEU A 201 0.20 4.32 0.28
N LEU A 202 -0.80 5.11 -0.07
CA LEU A 202 -0.75 6.57 -0.20
C LEU A 202 -1.52 7.19 0.96
N PHE A 203 -0.80 7.58 2.02
CA PHE A 203 -1.40 8.18 3.21
C PHE A 203 -1.52 9.71 3.03
N PRO A 204 -2.73 10.29 3.02
CA PRO A 204 -2.91 11.73 3.10
C PRO A 204 -2.55 12.30 4.46
N LYS A 205 -2.70 13.62 4.58
CA LYS A 205 -2.95 14.23 5.88
C LYS A 205 -4.30 13.76 6.40
N ILE A 206 -4.30 13.11 7.56
CA ILE A 206 -5.51 12.68 8.26
C ILE A 206 -5.61 13.51 9.54
N ASP A 207 -6.75 14.15 9.78
CA ASP A 207 -6.90 15.00 10.96
C ASP A 207 -6.83 14.13 12.23
N GLY A 208 -6.04 14.58 13.20
CA GLY A 208 -5.83 13.86 14.46
C GLY A 208 -4.87 12.65 14.36
N VAL A 209 -4.31 12.37 13.18
CA VAL A 209 -3.34 11.28 12.98
C VAL A 209 -2.02 11.82 12.45
N LYS A 210 -0.94 11.44 13.13
CA LYS A 210 0.44 11.68 12.72
C LYS A 210 1.08 10.35 12.33
N ILE A 211 1.55 10.26 11.09
CA ILE A 211 2.34 9.15 10.57
C ILE A 211 3.77 9.64 10.38
N GLN A 212 4.73 8.93 10.96
CA GLN A 212 6.14 9.31 10.90
C GLN A 212 7.01 8.10 10.54
N THR A 213 7.86 8.28 9.53
CA THR A 213 8.89 7.31 9.17
C THR A 213 10.09 7.43 10.11
N PHE A 214 10.77 6.32 10.37
CA PHE A 214 12.04 6.31 11.11
C PHE A 214 12.98 5.24 10.58
N HIS A 215 14.28 5.47 10.80
CA HIS A 215 15.36 4.61 10.36
C HIS A 215 16.45 4.55 11.43
N PHE A 216 16.72 3.36 11.93
CA PHE A 216 17.80 3.09 12.89
C PHE A 216 18.78 2.10 12.28
N PHE A 217 20.04 2.50 12.20
CA PHE A 217 21.11 1.62 11.76
C PHE A 217 21.99 1.24 12.95
N LYS A 218 22.41 -0.01 12.98
CA LYS A 218 23.38 -0.48 13.97
C LYS A 218 24.72 0.19 13.70
N ASP A 219 25.10 1.11 14.57
CA ASP A 219 26.47 1.64 14.62
C ASP A 219 27.40 0.61 15.25
N LEU A 220 28.54 0.34 14.60
CA LEU A 220 29.57 -0.57 15.10
C LEU A 220 30.30 0.00 16.32
N LYS A 221 30.31 1.34 16.48
CA LYS A 221 31.03 2.03 17.55
C LYS A 221 30.17 2.20 18.81
N THR A 222 28.85 2.26 18.66
CA THR A 222 27.94 2.63 19.74
C THR A 222 27.11 1.42 20.17
N ARG A 223 27.22 1.02 21.45
CA ARG A 223 26.54 -0.18 21.99
C ARG A 223 25.07 0.06 22.38
N ALA A 224 24.66 1.31 22.46
CA ALA A 224 23.33 1.73 22.89
C ALA A 224 22.63 2.53 21.80
N LEU A 225 21.32 2.33 21.68
CA LEU A 225 20.45 3.16 20.83
C LEU A 225 20.43 4.59 21.36
N ASP A 226 20.48 5.55 20.45
CA ASP A 226 20.35 6.95 20.76
C ASP A 226 18.90 7.28 21.18
N GLU A 227 18.72 7.66 22.44
CA GLU A 227 17.44 8.06 23.00
C GLU A 227 16.82 9.26 22.28
N ASN A 228 17.66 10.16 21.76
CA ASN A 228 17.21 11.34 21.04
C ASN A 228 16.60 10.95 19.70
N GLN A 229 17.23 10.03 18.96
CA GLN A 229 16.67 9.49 17.71
C GLN A 229 15.30 8.81 17.95
N PHE A 230 15.14 8.11 19.08
CA PHE A 230 13.86 7.53 19.48
C PHE A 230 12.79 8.59 19.75
N ALA A 231 13.15 9.70 20.41
CA ALA A 231 12.25 10.81 20.66
C ALA A 231 11.87 11.56 19.37
N GLU A 232 12.85 11.84 18.51
CA GLU A 232 12.65 12.47 17.20
C GLU A 232 11.75 11.65 16.29
N ALA A 233 11.89 10.32 16.31
CA ALA A 233 11.01 9.37 15.62
C ALA A 233 9.58 9.30 16.20
N GLY A 234 9.29 10.02 17.30
CA GLY A 234 8.00 9.96 17.99
C GLY A 234 7.77 8.65 18.75
N LEU A 235 8.83 7.85 18.97
CA LEU A 235 8.77 6.57 19.68
C LEU A 235 8.98 6.72 21.17
N LYS A 236 9.31 7.92 21.68
CA LYS A 236 9.52 8.24 23.09
C LYS A 236 8.79 9.54 23.46
N ASN A 237 8.33 9.63 24.72
CA ASN A 237 7.59 10.79 25.25
C ASN A 237 6.36 11.19 24.39
N ASN A 238 5.74 10.21 23.75
CA ASN A 238 4.60 10.41 22.87
C ASN A 238 3.39 9.63 23.43
N PRO A 239 2.51 10.29 24.21
CA PRO A 239 1.34 9.65 24.79
C PRO A 239 0.28 9.26 23.76
N ASP A 240 0.37 9.79 22.54
CA ASP A 240 -0.56 9.51 21.45
C ASP A 240 -0.08 8.38 20.54
N LEU A 241 1.12 7.83 20.74
CA LEU A 241 1.59 6.66 19.98
C LEU A 241 0.64 5.48 20.21
N ARG A 242 0.17 4.85 19.12
CA ARG A 242 -0.76 3.71 19.18
C ARG A 242 -0.26 2.51 18.40
N VAL A 243 0.37 2.72 17.24
CA VAL A 243 0.88 1.63 16.40
C VAL A 243 2.29 1.93 15.93
N VAL A 244 3.13 0.89 15.91
CA VAL A 244 4.44 0.91 15.24
C VAL A 244 4.50 -0.28 14.29
N LEU A 245 4.62 0.00 13.00
CA LEU A 245 5.01 -1.01 12.00
C LEU A 245 6.53 -1.03 11.92
N LEU A 246 7.15 -2.18 12.21
CA LEU A 246 8.60 -2.33 12.38
C LEU A 246 9.18 -3.37 11.41
N PHE A 247 10.16 -2.96 10.62
CA PHE A 247 10.77 -3.79 9.60
C PHE A 247 12.28 -3.90 9.82
N GLY A 248 12.80 -5.13 9.85
CA GLY A 248 14.23 -5.42 10.04
C GLY A 248 14.89 -5.91 8.76
N GLU A 249 16.14 -5.51 8.53
CA GLU A 249 17.00 -6.00 7.44
C GLU A 249 18.31 -6.55 8.02
N ASN A 250 18.86 -7.59 7.38
CA ASN A 250 20.15 -8.17 7.73
C ASN A 250 20.23 -8.68 9.19
N THR A 251 19.13 -9.24 9.71
CA THR A 251 19.01 -9.69 11.11
C THR A 251 19.79 -10.96 11.44
N TRP A 252 20.26 -11.69 10.41
CA TRP A 252 21.18 -12.82 10.53
C TRP A 252 22.62 -12.41 10.89
N LYS A 253 22.97 -11.12 10.79
CA LYS A 253 24.34 -10.66 11.07
C LYS A 253 24.66 -10.68 12.57
N PRO A 254 25.94 -10.86 12.96
CA PRO A 254 26.33 -10.87 14.36
C PRO A 254 25.85 -9.66 15.15
N GLY A 255 25.11 -9.93 16.23
CA GLY A 255 24.54 -8.93 17.13
C GLY A 255 23.44 -8.06 16.52
N ALA A 256 22.88 -8.42 15.37
CA ALA A 256 21.69 -7.78 14.80
C ALA A 256 20.45 -8.14 15.62
N THR A 257 20.29 -9.40 16.01
CA THR A 257 19.24 -9.88 16.93
C THR A 257 19.20 -9.05 18.22
N ARG A 258 20.36 -8.81 18.84
CA ARG A 258 20.46 -7.96 20.05
C ARG A 258 20.00 -6.52 19.77
N PHE A 259 20.36 -5.95 18.64
CA PHE A 259 19.96 -4.60 18.24
C PHE A 259 18.44 -4.49 18.04
N VAL A 260 17.85 -5.46 17.33
CA VAL A 260 16.38 -5.54 17.14
C VAL A 260 15.69 -5.70 18.50
N HIS A 261 16.15 -6.60 19.37
CA HIS A 261 15.58 -6.76 20.71
C HIS A 261 15.66 -5.48 21.54
N GLN A 262 16.72 -4.68 21.44
CA GLN A 262 16.81 -3.41 22.15
C GLN A 262 15.69 -2.43 21.74
N ILE A 263 15.31 -2.41 20.46
CA ILE A 263 14.22 -1.59 19.94
C ILE A 263 12.88 -2.18 20.38
N VAL A 264 12.66 -3.46 20.09
CA VAL A 264 11.43 -4.20 20.36
C VAL A 264 11.08 -4.15 21.86
N ASN A 265 12.03 -4.41 22.75
CA ASN A 265 11.77 -4.43 24.19
C ASN A 265 11.33 -3.06 24.73
N ARG A 266 11.89 -1.96 24.22
CA ARG A 266 11.50 -0.59 24.61
C ARG A 266 10.09 -0.22 24.15
N LEU A 267 9.65 -0.80 23.04
CA LEU A 267 8.32 -0.60 22.48
C LEU A 267 7.29 -1.55 23.12
N ASN A 268 7.71 -2.77 23.48
CA ASN A 268 6.86 -3.78 24.11
C ASN A 268 6.33 -3.35 25.49
N GLU A 269 7.07 -2.49 26.19
CA GLU A 269 6.68 -1.95 27.49
C GLU A 269 5.58 -0.88 27.40
N LYS A 270 5.15 -0.52 26.18
CA LYS A 270 4.17 0.53 25.94
C LYS A 270 2.82 -0.05 25.54
N SER A 271 1.77 0.72 25.83
CA SER A 271 0.40 0.47 25.41
C SER A 271 0.20 0.75 23.91
N ILE A 272 0.96 0.05 23.08
CA ILE A 272 0.97 0.19 21.62
C ILE A 272 0.91 -1.19 20.97
N VAL A 273 0.35 -1.24 19.77
CA VAL A 273 0.53 -2.37 18.84
C VAL A 273 1.91 -2.23 18.19
N LEU A 274 2.70 -3.30 18.29
CA LEU A 274 3.95 -3.45 17.55
C LEU A 274 3.77 -4.62 16.58
N ALA A 275 3.94 -4.38 15.29
CA ALA A 275 3.78 -5.41 14.27
C ALA A 275 4.78 -5.23 13.12
N GLY A 276 5.11 -6.30 12.40
CA GLY A 276 5.96 -6.22 11.22
C GLY A 276 6.72 -7.52 10.99
N GLY A 277 7.94 -7.41 10.46
CA GLY A 277 8.72 -8.58 10.09
C GLY A 277 10.09 -8.25 9.50
N HIS A 278 10.81 -9.29 9.09
CA HIS A 278 12.12 -9.18 8.48
C HIS A 278 12.01 -9.22 6.95
N VAL A 279 12.44 -8.14 6.31
CA VAL A 279 12.41 -7.96 4.85
C VAL A 279 13.81 -8.18 4.27
N GLU A 280 13.90 -8.31 2.94
CA GLU A 280 15.19 -8.53 2.28
C GLU A 280 16.03 -7.26 2.21
N SER A 281 15.40 -6.13 1.86
CA SER A 281 16.10 -4.85 1.84
C SER A 281 15.20 -3.62 1.97
N PHE A 282 15.83 -2.48 2.29
CA PHE A 282 15.17 -1.17 2.33
C PHE A 282 15.64 -0.29 1.18
N THR A 283 14.69 0.29 0.46
CA THR A 283 14.96 1.00 -0.79
C THR A 283 14.84 2.52 -0.68
N SER A 284 14.26 3.07 0.40
CA SER A 284 14.04 4.52 0.43
C SER A 284 15.31 5.36 0.62
N LEU A 285 15.39 6.43 -0.19
CA LEU A 285 16.57 7.29 -0.40
C LEU A 285 16.47 8.70 0.21
N MET A 286 15.49 8.98 1.07
CA MET A 286 15.42 10.27 1.80
C MET A 286 16.44 10.36 2.96
N SER A 287 17.69 10.06 2.66
CA SER A 287 18.87 10.53 3.38
C SER A 287 19.86 10.93 2.30
N GLU A 288 19.71 12.15 1.77
CA GLU A 288 20.85 12.86 1.19
C GLU A 288 21.96 12.81 2.23
N ASN A 289 23.11 12.23 1.87
CA ASN A 289 24.24 11.93 2.73
C ASN A 289 23.98 10.85 3.80
N ASN A 290 24.13 9.59 3.40
CA ASN A 290 25.18 8.75 3.98
C ASN A 290 25.47 7.59 3.04
N ALA A 291 26.74 7.46 2.63
CA ALA A 291 27.25 6.24 2.04
C ALA A 291 27.04 5.11 3.06
N ARG A 292 25.92 4.38 2.93
CA ARG A 292 25.62 3.22 3.77
C ARG A 292 26.85 2.30 3.72
N PRO A 293 27.45 1.92 4.86
CA PRO A 293 28.26 0.74 4.88
C PRO A 293 27.35 -0.39 4.37
N ALA A 294 27.74 -1.05 3.29
CA ALA A 294 27.01 -2.13 2.62
C ALA A 294 26.64 -3.33 3.52
N GLU A 295 26.93 -3.23 4.83
CA GLU A 295 27.13 -4.28 5.80
C GLU A 295 26.40 -4.04 7.15
N SER A 296 25.75 -2.89 7.41
CA SER A 296 25.05 -2.68 8.69
C SER A 296 23.67 -3.38 8.75
N CYS A 297 23.27 -3.83 9.94
CA CYS A 297 21.88 -4.17 10.23
C CYS A 297 21.06 -2.88 10.41
N GLY A 298 19.83 -2.85 9.92
CA GLY A 298 18.94 -1.71 10.03
C GLY A 298 17.54 -2.12 10.44
N VAL A 299 16.86 -1.18 11.10
CA VAL A 299 15.44 -1.24 11.42
C VAL A 299 14.79 0.03 10.91
N VAL A 300 13.69 -0.11 10.20
CA VAL A 300 12.89 1.02 9.70
C VAL A 300 11.44 0.81 10.09
N GLY A 301 10.63 1.84 10.01
CA GLY A 301 9.22 1.67 10.32
C GLY A 301 8.37 2.91 10.20
N LEU A 302 7.11 2.73 10.55
CA LEU A 302 6.09 3.76 10.61
C LEU A 302 5.52 3.83 12.02
N ALA A 303 5.55 5.02 12.61
CA ALA A 303 4.89 5.32 13.87
C ALA A 303 3.56 6.03 13.59
N PHE A 304 2.46 5.47 14.09
CA PHE A 304 1.12 6.04 14.01
C PHE A 304 0.70 6.56 15.38
N SER A 305 0.48 7.88 15.45
CA SER A 305 0.08 8.57 16.67
C SER A 305 -1.23 9.30 16.49
N GLY A 306 -2.13 9.18 17.45
CA GLY A 306 -3.43 9.86 17.46
C GLY A 306 -4.41 9.17 18.41
N ALA A 307 -5.13 9.95 19.20
CA ALA A 307 -6.06 9.42 20.20
C ALA A 307 -7.24 8.63 19.58
N GLN A 308 -7.58 8.90 18.31
CA GLN A 308 -8.65 8.22 17.57
C GLN A 308 -8.23 6.88 16.96
N ILE A 309 -6.93 6.57 16.96
CA ILE A 309 -6.41 5.35 16.35
C ILE A 309 -6.79 4.16 17.24
N GLN A 310 -7.35 3.13 16.61
CA GLN A 310 -7.62 1.85 17.25
C GLN A 310 -6.88 0.78 16.45
N SER A 311 -6.37 -0.22 17.15
CA SER A 311 -5.63 -1.28 16.49
C SER A 311 -5.70 -2.59 17.28
N ALA A 312 -5.67 -3.69 16.55
CA ALA A 312 -5.56 -5.00 17.15
C ALA A 312 -4.65 -5.88 16.31
N THR A 313 -4.00 -6.84 16.97
CA THR A 313 -3.16 -7.85 16.37
C THR A 313 -3.51 -9.21 16.91
N VAL A 314 -3.37 -10.21 16.02
CA VAL A 314 -3.47 -11.61 16.37
C VAL A 314 -2.29 -12.35 15.75
N LEU A 315 -1.65 -13.20 16.54
CA LEU A 315 -0.63 -14.13 16.12
C LEU A 315 -1.29 -15.44 15.68
N LEU A 316 -0.93 -15.89 14.48
CA LEU A 316 -1.23 -17.21 13.95
C LEU A 316 0.06 -18.01 14.09
N ASP A 317 0.12 -18.87 15.09
CA ASP A 317 1.26 -19.72 15.36
C ASP A 317 1.30 -20.97 14.44
N GLN A 318 2.21 -21.89 14.75
CA GLN A 318 2.41 -23.12 13.99
C GLN A 318 1.26 -24.14 14.16
N ASP A 319 0.33 -23.91 15.10
CA ASP A 319 -0.84 -24.78 15.29
C ASP A 319 -2.00 -24.38 14.37
N VAL A 320 -1.92 -23.19 13.75
CA VAL A 320 -2.84 -22.78 12.68
C VAL A 320 -2.40 -23.48 11.39
N ILE A 321 -3.15 -24.51 10.98
CA ILE A 321 -2.79 -25.42 9.87
C ILE A 321 -3.89 -25.57 8.80
N ASP A 322 -5.07 -24.98 9.02
CA ASP A 322 -6.21 -25.08 8.13
C ASP A 322 -7.14 -23.85 8.22
N GLU A 323 -8.16 -23.80 7.35
CA GLU A 323 -9.13 -22.69 7.32
C GLU A 323 -9.82 -22.51 8.67
N ARG A 324 -10.17 -23.60 9.36
CA ARG A 324 -10.92 -23.53 10.61
C ARG A 324 -10.11 -22.83 11.69
N THR A 325 -8.84 -23.21 11.83
CA THR A 325 -7.92 -22.61 12.81
C THR A 325 -7.55 -21.17 12.44
N ALA A 326 -7.39 -20.86 11.14
CA ALA A 326 -7.18 -19.49 10.67
C ALA A 326 -8.41 -18.59 10.92
N GLU A 327 -9.62 -19.09 10.64
CA GLU A 327 -10.87 -18.38 10.92
C GLU A 327 -11.07 -18.14 12.42
N ALA A 328 -10.67 -19.09 13.28
CA ALA A 328 -10.69 -18.88 14.73
C ALA A 328 -9.76 -17.74 15.17
N ALA A 329 -8.58 -17.60 14.56
CA ALA A 329 -7.70 -16.45 14.78
C ALA A 329 -8.34 -15.14 14.29
N MET A 330 -9.00 -15.15 13.13
CA MET A 330 -9.71 -13.96 12.62
C MET A 330 -10.91 -13.57 13.49
N GLN A 331 -11.58 -14.55 14.10
CA GLN A 331 -12.64 -14.31 15.06
C GLN A 331 -12.12 -13.63 16.34
N ARG A 332 -10.92 -14.00 16.82
CA ARG A 332 -10.24 -13.27 17.92
C ARG A 332 -9.97 -11.82 17.52
N LEU A 333 -9.44 -11.59 16.32
CA LEU A 333 -9.21 -10.23 15.83
C LEU A 333 -10.52 -9.44 15.71
N LYS A 334 -11.60 -10.07 15.22
CA LYS A 334 -12.92 -9.45 15.10
C LYS A 334 -13.53 -9.07 16.45
N ALA A 335 -13.24 -9.83 17.50
CA ALA A 335 -13.70 -9.55 18.86
C ALA A 335 -13.16 -8.22 19.43
N ALA A 336 -12.11 -7.64 18.83
CA ALA A 336 -11.64 -6.30 19.17
C ALA A 336 -12.66 -5.19 18.83
N ASN A 337 -13.68 -5.50 18.01
CA ASN A 337 -14.77 -4.59 17.64
C ASN A 337 -14.30 -3.25 17.04
N ILE A 338 -13.22 -3.30 16.25
CA ILE A 338 -12.67 -2.15 15.53
C ILE A 338 -13.51 -1.90 14.27
N PRO A 339 -13.88 -0.64 13.96
CA PRO A 339 -14.62 -0.31 12.74
C PRO A 339 -13.88 -0.72 11.46
N GLU A 340 -14.61 -1.09 10.41
CA GLU A 340 -14.00 -1.44 9.10
C GLU A 340 -13.74 -0.22 8.22
N HIS A 341 -14.60 0.80 8.30
CA HIS A 341 -14.42 2.03 7.53
C HIS A 341 -13.18 2.79 8.03
N ASN A 342 -12.37 3.32 7.12
CA ASN A 342 -11.07 3.95 7.41
C ASN A 342 -10.09 3.03 8.15
N SER A 343 -10.16 1.72 7.87
CA SER A 343 -9.25 0.73 8.43
C SER A 343 -8.45 0.02 7.36
N LEU A 344 -7.25 -0.41 7.74
CA LEU A 344 -6.33 -1.18 6.91
C LEU A 344 -5.95 -2.46 7.65
N GLY A 345 -5.92 -3.57 6.92
CA GLY A 345 -5.36 -4.83 7.39
C GLY A 345 -3.90 -4.95 6.97
N PHE A 346 -3.06 -5.50 7.86
CA PHE A 346 -1.71 -5.95 7.50
C PHE A 346 -1.50 -7.43 7.80
N MET A 347 -0.82 -8.13 6.90
CA MET A 347 -0.41 -9.54 7.02
C MET A 347 1.11 -9.63 6.90
N PHE A 348 1.79 -10.03 7.97
CA PHE A 348 3.22 -10.31 7.95
C PHE A 348 3.43 -11.79 8.22
N ALA A 349 3.67 -12.55 7.15
CA ALA A 349 3.77 -14.00 7.21
C ALA A 349 5.22 -14.46 7.05
N CYS A 350 5.57 -15.59 7.66
CA CYS A 350 6.85 -16.23 7.39
C CYS A 350 6.87 -16.79 5.96
N VAL A 351 8.02 -16.72 5.29
CA VAL A 351 8.26 -17.47 4.04
C VAL A 351 8.08 -18.99 4.19
N GLY A 352 8.10 -19.51 5.42
CA GLY A 352 7.78 -20.91 5.70
C GLY A 352 6.27 -21.23 5.75
N ARG A 353 5.39 -20.23 5.56
CA ARG A 353 3.93 -20.40 5.52
C ARG A 353 3.41 -20.39 4.08
N GLY A 354 2.13 -20.07 3.87
CA GLY A 354 1.53 -19.99 2.54
C GLY A 354 1.24 -21.36 1.91
N TYR A 355 1.34 -21.42 0.59
CA TYR A 355 0.84 -22.50 -0.26
C TYR A 355 1.32 -23.89 0.16
N GLN A 356 2.63 -24.06 0.40
CA GLN A 356 3.19 -25.35 0.75
C GLN A 356 2.81 -25.78 2.17
N TYR A 357 2.83 -24.84 3.11
CA TYR A 357 2.45 -25.07 4.50
C TYR A 357 1.00 -25.54 4.61
N TYR A 358 0.10 -24.95 3.82
CA TYR A 358 -1.32 -25.27 3.79
C TYR A 358 -1.69 -26.39 2.79
N LYS A 359 -0.78 -27.35 2.58
CA LYS A 359 -1.00 -28.54 1.74
C LYS A 359 -1.53 -28.16 0.35
N THR A 360 -0.87 -27.22 -0.31
CA THR A 360 -1.19 -26.72 -1.66
C THR A 360 -2.49 -25.91 -1.76
N LYS A 361 -2.98 -25.37 -0.65
CA LYS A 361 -4.07 -24.40 -0.64
C LYS A 361 -3.50 -22.97 -0.62
N PRO A 362 -3.62 -22.20 -1.72
CA PRO A 362 -3.15 -20.82 -1.75
C PRO A 362 -4.10 -19.91 -0.97
N ASN A 363 -3.61 -18.74 -0.56
CA ASN A 363 -4.41 -17.62 -0.08
C ASN A 363 -5.24 -17.89 1.19
N LEU A 364 -4.88 -18.90 1.98
CA LEU A 364 -5.72 -19.42 3.07
C LEU A 364 -5.98 -18.35 4.14
N GLU A 365 -4.94 -17.64 4.57
CA GLU A 365 -5.05 -16.68 5.67
C GLU A 365 -5.67 -15.37 5.23
N ALA A 366 -5.32 -14.92 4.02
CA ALA A 366 -5.91 -13.74 3.40
C ALA A 366 -7.41 -13.95 3.12
N ASP A 367 -7.83 -15.16 2.71
CA ASP A 367 -9.24 -15.52 2.55
C ASP A 367 -9.97 -15.57 3.89
N ALA A 368 -9.34 -16.15 4.93
CA ALA A 368 -9.89 -16.15 6.27
C ALA A 368 -10.09 -14.70 6.78
N PHE A 369 -9.11 -13.82 6.58
CA PHE A 369 -9.24 -12.40 6.93
C PHE A 369 -10.42 -11.76 6.21
N ARG A 370 -10.53 -11.96 4.89
CA ARG A 370 -11.60 -11.38 4.09
C ARG A 370 -12.99 -11.83 4.55
N LYS A 371 -13.14 -13.08 4.99
CA LYS A 371 -14.43 -13.58 5.52
C LYS A 371 -14.94 -12.76 6.70
N PHE A 372 -14.03 -12.27 7.56
CA PHE A 372 -14.39 -11.50 8.77
C PHE A 372 -14.33 -9.97 8.57
N PHE A 373 -13.60 -9.49 7.57
CA PHE A 373 -13.39 -8.08 7.27
C PHE A 373 -13.65 -7.77 5.78
N PRO A 374 -14.92 -7.84 5.31
CA PRO A 374 -15.28 -7.71 3.90
C PRO A 374 -14.96 -6.34 3.27
N ASN A 375 -14.85 -5.29 4.09
CA ASN A 375 -14.60 -3.92 3.61
C ASN A 375 -13.20 -3.40 3.96
N VAL A 376 -12.34 -4.24 4.52
CA VAL A 376 -10.98 -3.86 4.88
C VAL A 376 -10.01 -4.40 3.83
N PRO A 377 -9.22 -3.53 3.17
CA PRO A 377 -8.16 -3.99 2.30
C PRO A 377 -6.99 -4.53 3.15
N LEU A 378 -6.40 -5.64 2.70
CA LEU A 378 -5.30 -6.34 3.33
C LEU A 378 -4.02 -6.15 2.51
N PHE A 379 -2.91 -5.82 3.18
CA PHE A 379 -1.60 -5.61 2.58
C PHE A 379 -0.50 -6.27 3.43
N GLY A 380 0.68 -6.50 2.86
CA GLY A 380 1.81 -6.99 3.65
C GLY A 380 2.75 -7.84 2.83
N PHE A 381 3.41 -8.80 3.45
CA PHE A 381 4.46 -9.57 2.79
C PHE A 381 4.74 -10.90 3.46
N PHE A 382 5.43 -11.76 2.71
CA PHE A 382 6.13 -12.93 3.20
C PHE A 382 7.59 -12.55 3.51
N GLY A 383 8.04 -12.81 4.73
CA GLY A 383 9.33 -12.34 5.24
C GLY A 383 10.11 -13.41 6.02
N ASN A 384 11.32 -13.06 6.44
CA ASN A 384 12.27 -13.96 7.10
C ASN A 384 12.08 -14.05 8.63
N GLY A 385 10.85 -13.85 9.09
CA GLY A 385 10.51 -13.74 10.51
C GLY A 385 9.51 -12.61 10.75
N GLU A 386 8.73 -12.75 11.81
CA GLU A 386 7.60 -11.89 12.14
C GLU A 386 7.86 -11.14 13.43
N ILE A 387 7.29 -9.94 13.54
CA ILE A 387 7.34 -9.12 14.74
C ILE A 387 5.91 -8.84 15.19
N GLY A 388 5.54 -9.18 16.42
CA GLY A 388 4.23 -8.86 16.99
C GLY A 388 3.73 -9.89 17.98
N CYS A 389 2.53 -9.69 18.52
CA CYS A 389 1.84 -10.65 19.40
C CYS A 389 0.33 -10.37 19.40
N ASP A 390 -0.44 -11.17 20.12
CA ASP A 390 -1.83 -10.85 20.44
C ASP A 390 -1.91 -9.56 21.27
N ARG A 391 -2.63 -8.56 20.74
CA ARG A 391 -2.79 -7.28 21.43
C ARG A 391 -3.97 -6.50 20.91
N ILE A 392 -4.70 -5.82 21.80
CA ILE A 392 -5.75 -4.87 21.43
C ILE A 392 -5.43 -3.53 22.09
N VAL A 393 -5.39 -2.47 21.30
CA VAL A 393 -5.21 -1.09 21.74
C VAL A 393 -6.37 -0.27 21.17
N THR A 394 -7.34 0.04 22.02
CA THR A 394 -8.42 0.96 21.69
C THR A 394 -8.39 2.15 22.65
N GLY A 395 -8.99 3.28 22.27
CA GLY A 395 -9.11 4.44 23.17
C GLY A 395 -9.84 4.12 24.49
N ASN A 396 -10.58 3.00 24.54
CA ASN A 396 -11.38 2.59 25.70
C ASN A 396 -10.65 1.62 26.63
N PHE A 397 -9.75 0.78 26.09
CA PHE A 397 -8.98 -0.19 26.87
C PHE A 397 -7.79 -0.74 26.07
N ILE A 398 -6.80 -1.25 26.80
CA ILE A 398 -5.68 -2.03 26.26
C ILE A 398 -5.81 -3.45 26.81
N LEU A 399 -5.89 -4.44 25.93
CA LEU A 399 -5.79 -5.85 26.30
C LEU A 399 -4.47 -6.40 25.80
N ARG A 400 -3.76 -7.05 26.72
CA ARG A 400 -2.52 -7.79 26.49
C ARG A 400 -2.68 -9.13 27.18
N GLU A 401 -2.32 -10.21 26.50
CA GLU A 401 -2.29 -11.53 27.12
C GLU A 401 -1.27 -11.53 28.26
N TYR A 402 -1.67 -12.00 29.44
CA TYR A 402 -0.90 -11.83 30.67
C TYR A 402 0.07 -13.00 30.85
N ASP A 403 1.31 -12.86 30.36
CA ASP A 403 2.46 -13.56 30.91
C ASP A 403 3.76 -12.78 30.64
N THR A 404 4.85 -13.16 31.31
CA THR A 404 6.20 -12.55 31.20
C THR A 404 6.53 -11.99 29.81
N LYS A 405 6.99 -10.72 29.72
CA LYS A 405 7.34 -9.97 28.48
C LYS A 405 7.16 -10.81 27.20
N ASP A 406 6.01 -10.66 26.54
CA ASP A 406 5.66 -11.35 25.28
C ASP A 406 6.90 -11.40 24.38
N ASP A 407 7.33 -12.61 23.99
CA ASP A 407 8.30 -12.75 22.92
C ASP A 407 7.61 -12.21 21.67
N LEU A 408 8.19 -11.16 21.08
CA LEU A 408 7.62 -10.48 19.92
C LEU A 408 8.31 -10.88 18.63
N LEU A 409 9.35 -11.73 18.69
CA LEU A 409 10.08 -12.19 17.51
C LEU A 409 9.70 -13.64 17.23
N HIS A 410 9.19 -13.90 16.03
CA HIS A 410 8.69 -15.21 15.68
C HIS A 410 9.25 -15.70 14.34
N GLY A 411 9.11 -17.01 14.11
CA GLY A 411 9.33 -17.65 12.83
C GLY A 411 8.31 -18.77 12.64
N TYR A 412 7.98 -19.07 11.39
CA TYR A 412 6.88 -19.97 11.02
C TYR A 412 5.51 -19.51 11.55
N THR A 413 5.30 -18.20 11.69
CA THR A 413 4.03 -17.62 12.13
C THR A 413 3.51 -16.59 11.14
N THR A 414 2.30 -16.08 11.37
CA THR A 414 1.79 -14.87 10.72
C THR A 414 1.27 -13.91 11.78
N VAL A 415 1.63 -12.63 11.67
CA VAL A 415 1.02 -11.55 12.45
C VAL A 415 -0.02 -10.86 11.58
N MET A 416 -1.28 -10.92 12.00
CA MET A 416 -2.38 -10.18 11.38
C MET A 416 -2.68 -8.94 12.19
N VAL A 417 -2.77 -7.80 11.52
CA VAL A 417 -2.96 -6.47 12.14
C VAL A 417 -4.18 -5.80 11.54
N LEU A 418 -4.96 -5.13 12.37
CA LEU A 418 -5.99 -4.19 11.94
C LEU A 418 -5.67 -2.82 12.52
N ILE A 419 -5.64 -1.78 11.68
CA ILE A 419 -5.41 -0.40 12.08
C ILE A 419 -6.56 0.46 11.58
N HIS A 420 -7.31 1.06 12.51
CA HIS A 420 -8.34 2.06 12.24
C HIS A 420 -7.79 3.46 12.47
N LEU A 421 -7.91 4.34 11.47
CA LEU A 421 -7.32 5.68 11.49
C LEU A 421 -8.28 6.76 12.02
N GLY A 422 -9.48 6.37 12.47
CA GLY A 422 -10.51 7.28 12.94
C GLY A 422 -11.52 7.67 11.85
N SER A 423 -12.59 8.35 12.27
CA SER A 423 -13.60 8.84 11.34
C SER A 423 -13.12 10.10 10.63
N SER A 424 -13.12 10.09 9.29
CA SER A 424 -13.14 11.32 8.51
C SER A 424 -14.49 11.97 8.79
N LYS A 425 -14.52 13.19 9.33
CA LYS A 425 -15.78 13.94 9.44
C LYS A 425 -16.38 14.08 8.03
N THR A 426 -17.26 13.17 7.65
CA THR A 426 -18.19 13.39 6.56
C THR A 426 -19.13 14.45 7.07
N ASN A 427 -18.96 15.67 6.59
CA ASN A 427 -20.03 16.65 6.68
C ASN A 427 -21.23 16.00 6.00
N GLN A 428 -22.17 15.50 6.79
CA GLN A 428 -23.51 15.21 6.31
C GLN A 428 -24.06 16.55 5.81
N SER A 429 -24.09 16.71 4.49
CA SER A 429 -24.78 17.81 3.81
C SER A 429 -26.07 17.30 3.23
#